data_AF-A0A2A5GWS6-F1
#
_entry.id   AF-A0A2A5GWS6-F1
#
_cell.length_a   1.000
_cell.length_b   1.000
_cell.length_c   1.000
_cell.angle_alpha   90.00
_cell.angle_beta   90.00
_cell.angle_gamma   90.00
#
_symmetry.space_group_name_H-M   'P 1'
#
loop_
_entity.id
_entity.type
_entity.pdbx_description
1 polymer ?
#
loop_
_entity_poly.entity_id
_entity_poly.type
_entity_poly.pdbx_seq_one_letter_code
_entity_poly.pdbx_strand_id
1 'polypeptide(L)'
;MIKTKYITLKSNSPLKSYYKGLGYNVSQAFIDVEISHLKKESNYYVDCACDLCDSEYKQRFSRNTGVCSKCRNKVKKKFKKSDNSLKYSDFKNWEEDIRKFTTKKDAIEFLNSKYKISLNYSTFNEVLKRLGIELLPISKILKETIIPSEIALKYNITTTRVNSIFKTNNVERPTSKREFNRNIIIRDWSLIETLNASFDIPTIIEKLNYDFSETLLRNSFYERNIPIIQHSYNKSKGEIELLEWIKSLGVDCKSIKFKTSGGLKEIDCYCPDYKFGIEYCGLWHHSYNSGKPKRYHLEKSFLMKEEHDIQIFTIFENEWINSKNLIKNMIKSRLQMNKKIFARKCTARNITAAEARKFHNKNHISGYVNSSINVGLYYENMLVSCMSFSKSRYDKNYEYEITRMSFLQGHTIVGGASKMFKFSGIKSIMTFADFRFGEGKVYEKLGFKNVGLSAPNYFYNKKGTMKLESRIKYQKHKLKNILDVYDENLSEQKNMVRNNFLTIYDCGNYKWVI
;
A
#
# COMPACT_ATOMS: atom_id res chain seq x y z
N MET A 1 -14.12 -39.16 49.47
CA MET A 1 -14.95 -39.44 48.27
C MET A 1 -16.36 -39.89 48.65
N ILE A 2 -17.43 -39.40 47.99
CA ILE A 2 -18.83 -39.82 48.28
C ILE A 2 -19.06 -41.22 47.71
N LYS A 3 -19.54 -42.14 48.55
CA LYS A 3 -19.85 -43.53 48.18
C LYS A 3 -21.33 -43.75 47.86
N THR A 4 -22.23 -42.92 48.39
CA THR A 4 -23.66 -42.99 48.10
C THR A 4 -23.91 -42.74 46.60
N LYS A 5 -24.53 -43.71 45.91
CA LYS A 5 -24.87 -43.60 44.48
C LYS A 5 -26.24 -42.99 44.23
N TYR A 6 -27.23 -43.32 45.04
CA TYR A 6 -28.62 -42.85 44.92
C TYR A 6 -29.14 -42.35 46.27
N ILE A 7 -30.04 -41.36 46.24
CA ILE A 7 -30.80 -40.90 47.41
C ILE A 7 -32.29 -40.88 47.08
N THR A 8 -33.10 -41.46 47.97
CA THR A 8 -34.55 -41.42 47.89
C THR A 8 -35.10 -40.08 48.36
N LEU A 9 -35.83 -39.38 47.50
CA LEU A 9 -36.46 -38.09 47.77
C LEU A 9 -37.97 -38.22 47.75
N LYS A 10 -38.68 -37.46 48.59
CA LYS A 10 -40.13 -37.31 48.43
C LYS A 10 -40.43 -36.51 47.16
N SER A 11 -41.37 -36.98 46.35
CA SER A 11 -41.69 -36.34 45.06
C SER A 11 -42.38 -34.98 45.17
N ASN A 12 -42.81 -34.59 46.37
CA ASN A 12 -43.31 -33.27 46.69
C ASN A 12 -42.21 -32.26 47.08
N SER A 13 -40.93 -32.57 46.82
CA SER A 13 -39.81 -31.66 47.02
C SER A 13 -40.00 -30.32 46.26
N PRO A 14 -39.55 -29.17 46.82
CA PRO A 14 -39.54 -27.88 46.11
C PRO A 14 -38.79 -27.91 44.76
N LEU A 15 -37.97 -28.94 44.54
CA LEU A 15 -37.19 -29.17 43.33
C LEU A 15 -37.87 -30.14 42.35
N LYS A 16 -39.17 -30.45 42.52
CA LYS A 16 -39.92 -31.39 41.67
C LYS A 16 -39.81 -31.09 40.19
N SER A 17 -39.94 -29.81 39.80
CA SER A 17 -39.82 -29.38 38.40
C SER A 17 -38.42 -29.62 37.83
N TYR A 18 -37.38 -29.42 38.65
CA TYR A 18 -35.99 -29.68 38.27
C TYR A 18 -35.75 -31.17 37.98
N TYR A 19 -36.19 -32.06 38.87
CA TYR A 19 -36.01 -33.51 38.65
C TYR A 19 -36.89 -34.06 37.52
N LYS A 20 -38.09 -33.49 37.32
CA LYS A 20 -38.91 -33.79 36.13
C LYS A 20 -38.16 -33.41 34.83
N GLY A 21 -37.50 -32.26 34.81
CA GLY A 21 -36.70 -31.80 33.66
C GLY A 21 -35.47 -32.68 33.36
N LEU A 22 -34.98 -33.42 34.36
CA LEU A 22 -33.91 -34.41 34.19
C LEU A 22 -34.43 -35.82 33.85
N GLY A 23 -35.73 -35.98 33.62
CA GLY A 23 -36.34 -37.24 33.17
C GLY A 23 -36.80 -38.18 34.29
N TYR A 24 -36.75 -37.78 35.56
CA TYR A 24 -37.24 -38.62 36.67
C TYR A 24 -38.77 -38.61 36.76
N ASN A 25 -39.37 -39.78 37.02
CA ASN A 25 -40.81 -39.91 37.17
C ASN A 25 -41.31 -39.40 38.54
N VAL A 26 -41.63 -38.11 38.60
CA VAL A 26 -42.07 -37.43 39.82
C VAL A 26 -43.57 -37.61 40.17
N SER A 27 -44.26 -38.58 39.56
CA SER A 27 -45.64 -38.94 39.93
C SER A 27 -45.71 -39.92 41.11
N GLN A 28 -44.66 -40.69 41.36
CA GLN A 28 -44.56 -41.61 42.51
C GLN A 28 -44.38 -40.84 43.82
N ALA A 29 -44.68 -41.42 44.98
CA ALA A 29 -44.53 -40.74 46.28
C ALA A 29 -43.07 -40.43 46.63
N PHE A 30 -42.15 -41.28 46.16
CA PHE A 30 -40.71 -41.13 46.32
C PHE A 30 -40.00 -41.41 45.00
N ILE A 31 -38.86 -40.75 44.78
CA ILE A 31 -38.00 -40.93 43.62
C ILE A 31 -36.55 -41.18 44.07
N ASP A 32 -35.89 -42.16 43.47
CA ASP A 32 -34.45 -42.39 43.70
C ASP A 32 -33.63 -41.61 42.69
N VAL A 33 -32.82 -40.69 43.19
CA VAL A 33 -32.05 -39.75 42.37
C VAL A 33 -30.58 -40.05 42.49
N GLU A 34 -29.89 -40.13 41.35
CA GLU A 34 -28.43 -40.25 41.31
C GLU A 34 -27.75 -39.07 42.00
N ILE A 35 -26.68 -39.36 42.74
CA ILE A 35 -25.95 -38.36 43.52
C ILE A 35 -25.40 -37.22 42.64
N SER A 36 -25.04 -37.52 41.39
CA SER A 36 -24.59 -36.57 40.36
C SER A 36 -25.67 -35.56 39.97
N HIS A 37 -26.94 -35.93 40.10
CA HIS A 37 -28.10 -35.11 39.76
C HIS A 37 -28.62 -34.29 40.95
N LEU A 38 -28.05 -34.45 42.16
CA LEU A 38 -28.37 -33.59 43.30
C LEU A 38 -27.78 -32.20 43.13
N LYS A 39 -28.59 -31.17 43.37
CA LYS A 39 -28.09 -29.78 43.43
C LYS A 39 -27.05 -29.64 44.53
N LYS A 40 -26.00 -28.86 44.25
CA LYS A 40 -24.84 -28.64 45.14
C LYS A 40 -25.20 -28.18 46.57
N GLU A 41 -26.36 -27.55 46.75
CA GLU A 41 -26.83 -27.03 48.03
C GLU A 41 -27.71 -28.02 48.82
N SER A 42 -27.90 -29.23 48.30
CA SER A 42 -28.74 -30.25 48.92
C SER A 42 -28.21 -30.68 50.29
N ASN A 43 -29.09 -30.74 51.28
CA ASN A 43 -28.72 -31.03 52.67
C ASN A 43 -28.89 -32.50 53.08
N TYR A 44 -29.07 -33.41 52.12
CA TYR A 44 -29.17 -34.85 52.38
C TYR A 44 -27.86 -35.43 52.89
N TYR A 45 -27.95 -36.43 53.78
CA TYR A 45 -26.77 -37.12 54.27
C TYR A 45 -26.32 -38.17 53.27
N VAL A 46 -25.01 -38.21 53.05
CA VAL A 46 -24.32 -39.17 52.19
C VAL A 46 -23.20 -39.84 52.96
N ASP A 47 -22.96 -41.09 52.63
CA ASP A 47 -21.83 -41.88 53.07
C ASP A 47 -20.60 -41.52 52.25
N CYS A 48 -19.50 -41.29 52.95
CA CYS A 48 -18.22 -40.90 52.38
C CYS A 48 -17.09 -41.75 52.97
N ALA A 49 -16.05 -42.00 52.18
CA ALA A 49 -14.74 -42.36 52.72
C ALA A 49 -13.89 -41.11 52.93
N CYS A 50 -13.14 -41.09 54.04
CA CYS A 50 -12.20 -40.03 54.37
C CYS A 50 -10.94 -40.13 53.51
N ASP A 51 -10.61 -39.10 52.75
CA ASP A 51 -9.46 -39.11 51.84
C ASP A 51 -8.08 -39.17 52.55
N LEU A 52 -8.04 -39.07 53.89
CA LEU A 52 -6.80 -39.08 54.68
C LEU A 52 -6.58 -40.34 55.52
N CYS A 53 -7.64 -41.09 55.81
CA CYS A 53 -7.53 -42.27 56.67
C CYS A 53 -8.49 -43.39 56.28
N ASP A 54 -9.16 -43.26 55.13
CA ASP A 54 -10.11 -44.19 54.51
C ASP A 54 -11.32 -44.59 55.36
N SER A 55 -11.43 -44.10 56.60
CA SER A 55 -12.57 -44.35 57.47
C SER A 55 -13.88 -43.83 56.86
N GLU A 56 -14.92 -44.64 56.93
CA GLU A 56 -16.26 -44.24 56.47
C GLU A 56 -16.91 -43.27 57.45
N TYR A 57 -17.56 -42.23 56.91
CA TYR A 57 -18.27 -41.23 57.69
C TYR A 57 -19.43 -40.61 56.90
N LYS A 58 -20.47 -40.16 57.61
CA LYS A 58 -21.60 -39.44 57.01
C LYS A 58 -21.39 -37.93 57.04
N GLN A 59 -21.81 -37.25 55.98
CA GLN A 59 -21.90 -35.80 55.95
C GLN A 59 -23.09 -35.35 55.10
N ARG A 60 -23.49 -34.08 55.25
CA ARG A 60 -24.43 -33.46 54.30
C ARG A 60 -23.75 -33.28 52.94
N PHE A 61 -24.46 -33.55 51.85
CA PHE A 61 -23.96 -33.43 50.48
C PHE A 61 -23.39 -32.02 50.21
N SER A 62 -24.11 -30.97 50.63
CA SER A 62 -23.67 -29.57 50.52
C SER A 62 -22.34 -29.26 51.19
N ARG A 63 -21.93 -30.03 52.21
CA ARG A 63 -20.64 -29.79 52.89
C ARG A 63 -19.46 -30.33 52.11
N ASN A 64 -19.64 -31.42 51.35
CA ASN A 64 -18.64 -32.14 50.56
C ASN A 64 -17.16 -31.96 51.02
N THR A 65 -16.87 -32.31 52.26
CA THR A 65 -15.57 -31.94 52.86
C THR A 65 -14.40 -32.86 52.54
N GLY A 66 -14.64 -34.00 51.86
CA GLY A 66 -13.64 -35.04 51.54
C GLY A 66 -13.02 -35.78 52.74
N VAL A 67 -12.99 -35.16 53.93
CA VAL A 67 -12.25 -35.62 55.11
C VAL A 67 -13.15 -35.67 56.35
N CYS A 68 -13.04 -36.72 57.16
CA CYS A 68 -13.82 -36.92 58.37
C CYS A 68 -13.54 -35.85 59.45
N SER A 69 -14.46 -35.67 60.40
CA SER A 69 -14.34 -34.61 61.42
C SER A 69 -13.08 -34.75 62.29
N LYS A 70 -12.69 -35.99 62.62
CA LYS A 70 -11.47 -36.29 63.41
C LYS A 70 -10.21 -35.81 62.71
N CYS A 71 -10.05 -36.12 61.42
CA CYS A 71 -8.91 -35.65 60.62
C CYS A 71 -8.95 -34.12 60.44
N ARG A 72 -10.13 -33.53 60.23
CA ARG A 72 -10.28 -32.05 60.16
C ARG A 72 -9.90 -31.36 61.47
N ASN A 73 -10.23 -31.95 62.61
CA ASN A 73 -9.86 -31.43 63.93
C ASN A 73 -8.38 -31.64 64.26
N LYS A 74 -7.75 -32.71 63.78
CA LYS A 74 -6.29 -32.87 63.83
C LYS A 74 -5.58 -31.80 62.99
N VAL A 75 -6.11 -31.46 61.82
CA VAL A 75 -5.62 -30.34 61.01
C VAL A 75 -5.82 -28.99 61.74
N LYS A 76 -6.99 -28.75 62.36
CA LYS A 76 -7.24 -27.52 63.15
C LYS A 76 -6.35 -27.40 64.40
N LYS A 77 -6.02 -28.51 65.09
CA LYS A 77 -5.14 -28.51 66.27
C LYS A 77 -3.65 -28.34 65.94
N LYS A 78 -3.23 -28.55 64.68
CA LYS A 78 -1.88 -28.22 64.20
C LYS A 78 -1.65 -26.73 63.89
N PHE A 79 -2.68 -25.87 63.99
CA PHE A 79 -2.60 -24.42 63.79
C PHE A 79 -2.66 -23.61 65.10
N LYS A 80 -1.91 -24.00 66.12
CA LYS A 80 -1.46 -23.06 67.14
C LYS A 80 0.04 -23.26 67.36
N LYS A 81 0.79 -22.21 67.04
CA LYS A 81 2.26 -22.03 67.13
C LYS A 81 3.10 -22.59 65.98
N SER A 82 3.17 -21.81 64.91
CA SER A 82 4.44 -21.38 64.30
C SER A 82 4.18 -20.11 63.48
N ASP A 83 4.90 -19.05 63.80
CA ASP A 83 4.85 -17.72 63.16
C ASP A 83 5.12 -17.80 61.65
N ASN A 84 4.17 -17.32 60.85
CA ASN A 84 4.31 -16.70 59.51
C ASN A 84 2.94 -16.68 58.81
N SER A 85 2.06 -15.77 59.22
CA SER A 85 0.85 -15.45 58.45
C SER A 85 1.23 -14.57 57.25
N LEU A 86 1.16 -15.13 56.04
CA LEU A 86 1.40 -14.42 54.78
C LEU A 86 0.52 -13.16 54.69
N LYS A 87 1.14 -11.99 54.51
CA LYS A 87 0.47 -10.69 54.35
C LYS A 87 0.18 -10.42 52.88
N TYR A 88 -0.81 -9.57 52.58
CA TYR A 88 -1.17 -9.21 51.20
C TYR A 88 0.00 -8.59 50.40
N SER A 89 0.91 -7.89 51.08
CA SER A 89 2.16 -7.37 50.52
C SER A 89 3.07 -8.45 49.96
N ASP A 90 3.04 -9.65 50.54
CA ASP A 90 3.92 -10.76 50.14
C ASP A 90 3.48 -11.35 48.79
N PHE A 91 2.18 -11.31 48.48
CA PHE A 91 1.62 -11.82 47.24
C PHE A 91 1.97 -10.95 46.03
N LYS A 92 2.09 -9.63 46.20
CA LYS A 92 2.40 -8.70 45.10
C LYS A 92 3.80 -8.95 44.53
N ASN A 93 4.73 -9.38 45.39
CA ASN A 93 6.09 -9.77 45.00
C ASN A 93 6.18 -11.15 44.33
N TRP A 94 5.11 -11.95 44.38
CA TRP A 94 5.05 -13.27 43.74
C TRP A 94 4.41 -13.22 42.37
N GLU A 95 3.80 -12.10 41.97
CA GLU A 95 3.08 -11.97 40.71
C GLU A 95 3.94 -12.35 39.50
N GLU A 96 5.14 -11.78 39.39
CA GLU A 96 6.07 -12.10 38.29
C GLU A 96 6.51 -13.56 38.31
N ASP A 97 6.65 -14.16 39.48
CA ASP A 97 7.02 -15.57 39.61
C ASP A 97 5.87 -16.51 39.27
N ILE A 98 4.66 -16.21 39.72
CA ILE A 98 3.44 -16.98 39.43
C ILE A 98 3.17 -17.01 37.93
N ARG A 99 3.32 -15.87 37.24
CA ARG A 99 3.12 -15.74 35.79
C ARG A 99 4.08 -16.61 34.97
N LYS A 100 5.16 -17.12 35.57
CA LYS A 100 6.09 -18.06 34.91
C LYS A 100 5.49 -19.46 34.80
N PHE A 101 4.53 -19.84 35.63
CA PHE A 101 4.05 -21.22 35.69
C PHE A 101 2.73 -21.42 34.96
N THR A 102 2.52 -22.66 34.53
CA THR A 102 1.40 -23.06 33.66
C THR A 102 0.49 -24.06 34.35
N THR A 103 1.00 -24.73 35.39
CA THR A 103 0.20 -25.55 36.29
C THR A 103 0.26 -24.96 37.70
N LYS A 104 -0.82 -25.14 38.46
CA LYS A 104 -0.87 -24.76 39.88
C LYS A 104 0.15 -25.57 40.69
N LYS A 105 0.41 -26.82 40.30
CA LYS A 105 1.36 -27.72 40.97
C LYS A 105 2.77 -27.12 40.98
N ASP A 106 3.28 -26.79 39.80
CA ASP A 106 4.66 -26.33 39.64
C ASP A 106 4.86 -24.95 40.27
N ALA A 107 3.85 -24.08 40.15
CA ALA A 107 3.85 -22.79 40.82
C ALA A 107 3.93 -22.93 42.34
N ILE A 108 3.15 -23.86 42.91
CA ILE A 108 3.15 -24.15 44.35
C ILE A 108 4.51 -24.71 44.79
N GLU A 109 5.05 -25.71 44.07
CA GLU A 109 6.35 -26.32 44.40
C GLU A 109 7.49 -25.28 44.36
N PHE A 110 7.51 -24.44 43.33
CA PHE A 110 8.50 -23.37 43.20
C PHE A 110 8.38 -22.33 44.30
N LEU A 111 7.17 -21.82 44.57
CA LEU A 111 6.97 -20.80 45.60
C LEU A 111 7.31 -21.35 46.99
N ASN A 112 6.92 -22.59 47.29
CA ASN A 112 7.27 -23.27 48.53
C ASN A 112 8.78 -23.40 48.70
N SER A 113 9.49 -23.78 47.63
CA SER A 113 10.94 -23.90 47.65
C SER A 113 11.64 -22.54 47.77
N LYS A 114 11.26 -21.55 46.95
CA LYS A 114 11.95 -20.26 46.84
C LYS A 114 11.72 -19.38 48.07
N TYR A 115 10.47 -19.28 48.52
CA TYR A 115 10.10 -18.41 49.63
C TYR A 115 10.08 -19.15 50.98
N LYS A 116 10.41 -20.45 50.99
CA LYS A 116 10.38 -21.31 52.18
C LYS A 116 9.02 -21.30 52.89
N ILE A 117 7.96 -21.42 52.10
CA ILE A 117 6.56 -21.41 52.55
C ILE A 117 5.88 -22.76 52.29
N SER A 118 4.65 -22.92 52.78
CA SER A 118 3.85 -24.12 52.58
C SER A 118 2.46 -23.79 52.02
N LEU A 119 2.42 -23.38 50.75
CA LEU A 119 1.21 -23.22 49.95
C LEU A 119 0.64 -24.57 49.55
N ASN A 120 -0.69 -24.67 49.61
CA ASN A 120 -1.47 -25.74 49.02
C ASN A 120 -2.39 -25.18 47.92
N TYR A 121 -3.06 -26.06 47.17
CA TYR A 121 -3.96 -25.66 46.08
C TYR A 121 -5.06 -24.69 46.49
N SER A 122 -5.66 -24.86 47.67
CA SER A 122 -6.73 -23.99 48.16
C SER A 122 -6.20 -22.58 48.42
N THR A 123 -5.07 -22.47 49.12
CA THR A 123 -4.44 -21.19 49.43
C THR A 123 -3.92 -20.50 48.17
N PHE A 124 -3.35 -21.26 47.24
CA PHE A 124 -2.86 -20.73 45.96
C PHE A 124 -3.98 -20.20 45.06
N ASN A 125 -5.15 -20.84 45.05
CA ASN A 125 -6.32 -20.32 44.32
C ASN A 125 -6.79 -18.96 44.87
N GLU A 126 -6.68 -18.76 46.18
CA GLU A 126 -7.02 -17.48 46.81
C GLU A 126 -5.97 -16.41 46.48
N VAL A 127 -4.68 -16.78 46.40
CA VAL A 127 -3.60 -15.90 45.91
C VAL A 127 -3.88 -15.45 44.47
N LEU A 128 -4.20 -16.38 43.56
CA LEU A 128 -4.55 -16.07 42.16
C LEU A 128 -5.76 -15.12 42.07
N LYS A 129 -6.81 -15.39 42.86
CA LYS A 129 -8.02 -14.56 42.92
C LYS A 129 -7.74 -13.15 43.43
N ARG A 130 -6.89 -13.01 44.46
CA ARG A 130 -6.52 -11.72 45.06
C ARG A 130 -5.60 -10.89 44.17
N LEU A 131 -4.71 -11.53 43.41
CA LEU A 131 -3.83 -10.86 42.44
C LEU A 131 -4.49 -10.63 41.07
N GLY A 132 -5.67 -11.20 40.82
CA GLY A 132 -6.33 -11.13 39.51
C GLY A 132 -5.56 -11.84 38.40
N ILE A 133 -4.79 -12.88 38.73
CA ILE A 133 -3.93 -13.60 37.79
C ILE A 133 -4.63 -14.89 37.35
N GLU A 134 -4.75 -15.07 36.04
CA GLU A 134 -5.04 -16.37 35.43
C GLU A 134 -3.74 -17.01 34.95
N LEU A 135 -3.54 -18.30 35.23
CA LEU A 135 -2.37 -19.04 34.75
C LEU A 135 -2.41 -19.17 33.23
N LEU A 136 -1.24 -19.19 32.60
CA LEU A 136 -1.13 -19.25 31.14
C LEU A 136 -1.89 -20.45 30.55
N PRO A 137 -2.82 -20.23 29.61
CA PRO A 137 -3.58 -21.31 29.01
C PRO A 137 -2.75 -22.00 27.93
N ILE A 138 -1.79 -22.87 28.31
CA ILE A 138 -0.91 -23.59 27.37
C ILE A 138 -1.72 -24.23 26.23
N SER A 139 -2.83 -24.90 26.54
CA SER A 139 -3.64 -25.57 25.52
C SER A 139 -4.21 -24.62 24.46
N LYS A 140 -4.44 -23.33 24.80
CA LYS A 140 -4.82 -22.29 23.84
C LYS A 140 -3.59 -21.76 23.10
N ILE A 141 -2.49 -21.51 23.79
CA ILE A 141 -1.22 -21.05 23.21
C ILE A 141 -0.69 -22.05 22.17
N LEU A 142 -0.74 -23.35 22.46
CA LEU A 142 -0.33 -24.41 21.53
C LEU A 142 -1.18 -24.47 20.26
N LYS A 143 -2.45 -24.03 20.33
CA LYS A 143 -3.41 -23.99 19.23
C LYS A 143 -3.35 -22.70 18.40
N GLU A 144 -2.64 -21.66 18.85
CA GLU A 144 -2.50 -20.43 18.08
C GLU A 144 -1.82 -20.71 16.73
N THR A 145 -2.21 -19.97 15.69
CA THR A 145 -1.70 -20.16 14.32
C THR A 145 -0.79 -19.02 13.86
N ILE A 146 -0.34 -18.17 14.78
CA ILE A 146 0.45 -16.96 14.54
C ILE A 146 1.89 -17.11 15.07
N ILE A 147 2.79 -16.17 14.76
CA ILE A 147 4.21 -16.28 15.13
C ILE A 147 4.46 -16.06 16.64
N PRO A 148 5.54 -16.61 17.23
CA PRO A 148 5.81 -16.54 18.66
C PRO A 148 5.82 -15.13 19.26
N SER A 149 6.27 -14.12 18.50
CA SER A 149 6.26 -12.71 18.95
C SER A 149 4.85 -12.11 19.01
N GLU A 150 3.95 -12.51 18.11
CA GLU A 150 2.55 -12.06 18.12
C GLU A 150 1.78 -12.78 19.24
N ILE A 151 2.07 -14.06 19.50
CA ILE A 151 1.56 -14.80 20.67
C ILE A 151 2.03 -14.15 21.96
N ALA A 152 3.31 -13.79 22.04
CA ALA A 152 3.90 -13.12 23.19
C ALA A 152 3.15 -11.83 23.53
N LEU A 153 2.86 -10.99 22.52
CA LEU A 153 2.02 -9.79 22.68
C LEU A 153 0.59 -10.14 23.13
N LYS A 154 -0.07 -11.10 22.47
CA LYS A 154 -1.46 -11.50 22.75
C LYS A 154 -1.66 -11.99 24.18
N TYR A 155 -0.69 -12.72 24.71
CA TYR A 155 -0.73 -13.30 26.06
C TYR A 155 0.08 -12.50 27.09
N ASN A 156 0.61 -11.33 26.71
CA ASN A 156 1.44 -10.46 27.53
C ASN A 156 2.58 -11.20 28.26
N ILE A 157 3.37 -11.96 27.50
CA ILE A 157 4.54 -12.72 27.96
C ILE A 157 5.73 -12.48 27.03
N THR A 158 6.92 -12.94 27.40
CA THR A 158 8.10 -12.82 26.54
C THR A 158 8.11 -13.87 25.43
N THR A 159 8.67 -13.51 24.27
CA THR A 159 8.87 -14.46 23.15
C THR A 159 9.70 -15.67 23.57
N THR A 160 10.69 -15.48 24.45
CA THR A 160 11.49 -16.57 25.05
C THR A 160 10.61 -17.56 25.80
N ARG A 161 9.59 -17.07 26.53
CA ARG A 161 8.64 -17.93 27.25
C ARG A 161 7.75 -18.73 26.29
N VAL A 162 7.27 -18.10 25.23
CA VAL A 162 6.49 -18.78 24.16
C VAL A 162 7.32 -19.89 23.51
N ASN A 163 8.57 -19.60 23.14
CA ASN A 163 9.48 -20.59 22.54
C ASN A 163 9.79 -21.74 23.49
N SER A 164 9.96 -21.46 24.79
CA SER A 164 10.11 -22.50 25.81
C SER A 164 8.88 -23.39 25.91
N ILE A 165 7.67 -22.82 25.86
CA ILE A 165 6.41 -23.61 25.88
C ILE A 165 6.35 -24.53 24.65
N PHE A 166 6.66 -24.03 23.47
CA PHE A 166 6.68 -24.83 22.24
C PHE A 166 7.72 -25.95 22.29
N LYS A 167 8.96 -25.64 22.73
CA LYS A 167 10.03 -26.62 22.88
C LYS A 167 9.69 -27.75 23.85
N THR A 168 9.14 -27.42 25.03
CA THR A 168 8.75 -28.42 26.04
C THR A 168 7.60 -29.32 25.59
N ASN A 169 6.77 -28.87 24.64
CA ASN A 169 5.63 -29.62 24.12
C ASN A 169 5.87 -30.19 22.70
N ASN A 170 7.12 -30.23 22.23
CA ASN A 170 7.49 -30.69 20.88
C ASN A 170 6.67 -30.06 19.74
N VAL A 171 6.36 -28.76 19.85
CA VAL A 171 5.68 -28.01 18.79
C VAL A 171 6.72 -27.16 18.07
N GLU A 172 6.93 -27.41 16.78
CA GLU A 172 7.75 -26.53 15.94
C GLU A 172 6.92 -25.37 15.40
N ARG A 173 7.47 -24.15 15.46
CA ARG A 173 6.82 -22.95 14.95
C ARG A 173 7.82 -22.06 14.22
N PRO A 174 7.37 -21.33 13.17
CA PRO A 174 8.22 -20.38 12.49
C PRO A 174 8.73 -19.31 13.45
N THR A 175 10.03 -19.03 13.40
CA THR A 175 10.71 -18.10 14.30
C THR A 175 10.63 -16.64 13.83
N SER A 176 10.25 -16.43 12.56
CA SER A 176 10.11 -15.11 11.95
C SER A 176 8.86 -15.01 11.08
N LYS A 177 8.37 -13.77 10.88
CA LYS A 177 7.28 -13.50 9.92
C LYS A 177 7.63 -13.96 8.51
N ARG A 178 8.91 -13.84 8.12
CA ARG A 178 9.41 -14.29 6.81
C ARG A 178 9.29 -15.81 6.65
N GLU A 179 9.66 -16.57 7.68
CA GLU A 179 9.56 -18.03 7.69
C GLU A 179 8.09 -18.49 7.70
N PHE A 180 7.26 -17.83 8.49
CA PHE A 180 5.81 -18.06 8.50
C PHE A 180 5.19 -17.87 7.11
N ASN A 181 5.52 -16.75 6.46
CA ASN A 181 5.04 -16.45 5.12
C ASN A 181 5.57 -17.45 4.07
N ARG A 182 6.82 -17.93 4.21
CA ARG A 182 7.35 -19.01 3.36
C ARG A 182 6.54 -20.30 3.50
N ASN A 183 6.20 -20.69 4.72
CA ASN A 183 5.43 -21.91 4.96
C ASN A 183 4.01 -21.82 4.37
N ILE A 184 3.38 -20.64 4.41
CA ILE A 184 2.10 -20.41 3.72
C ILE A 184 2.25 -20.60 2.20
N ILE A 185 3.28 -19.98 1.60
CA ILE A 185 3.53 -20.10 0.16
C ILE A 185 3.78 -21.57 -0.24
N ILE A 186 4.53 -22.31 0.57
CA ILE A 186 4.78 -23.74 0.33
C ILE A 186 3.47 -24.55 0.41
N ARG A 187 2.65 -24.30 1.44
CA ARG A 187 1.39 -25.02 1.65
C ARG A 187 0.39 -24.76 0.52
N ASP A 188 0.24 -23.49 0.13
CA ASP A 188 -0.77 -23.07 -0.85
C ASP A 188 -0.20 -23.02 -2.28
N TRP A 189 0.97 -23.64 -2.53
CA TRP A 189 1.69 -23.53 -3.80
C TRP A 189 0.85 -23.94 -5.01
N SER A 190 0.09 -25.03 -4.92
CA SER A 190 -0.77 -25.51 -6.01
C SER A 190 -1.83 -24.47 -6.42
N LEU A 191 -2.42 -23.77 -5.44
CA LEU A 191 -3.33 -22.66 -5.69
C LEU A 191 -2.60 -21.46 -6.28
N ILE A 192 -1.44 -21.11 -5.73
CA ILE A 192 -0.59 -20.00 -6.20
C ILE A 192 -0.18 -20.21 -7.67
N GLU A 193 0.22 -21.42 -8.03
CA GLU A 193 0.60 -21.81 -9.38
C GLU A 193 -0.60 -21.76 -10.33
N THR A 194 -1.77 -22.23 -9.89
CA THR A 194 -3.02 -22.10 -10.66
C THR A 194 -3.39 -20.64 -10.88
N LEU A 195 -3.28 -19.80 -9.85
CA LEU A 195 -3.56 -18.37 -9.97
C LEU A 195 -2.54 -17.65 -10.86
N ASN A 196 -1.28 -18.09 -10.88
CA ASN A 196 -0.27 -17.59 -11.81
C ASN A 196 -0.71 -17.79 -13.28
N ALA A 197 -1.55 -18.77 -13.60
CA ALA A 197 -2.13 -18.90 -14.95
C ALA A 197 -2.96 -17.68 -15.38
N SER A 198 -3.57 -16.94 -14.44
CA SER A 198 -4.61 -15.95 -14.73
C SER A 198 -4.46 -14.60 -14.03
N PHE A 199 -3.54 -14.47 -13.07
CA PHE A 199 -3.37 -13.26 -12.27
C PHE A 199 -1.89 -12.94 -12.06
N ASP A 200 -1.58 -11.66 -11.92
CA ASP A 200 -0.25 -11.17 -11.56
C ASP A 200 0.06 -11.27 -10.06
N ILE A 201 1.33 -11.07 -9.68
CA ILE A 201 1.82 -11.19 -8.30
C ILE A 201 1.03 -10.34 -7.27
N PRO A 202 0.79 -9.03 -7.48
CA PRO A 202 -0.07 -8.23 -6.59
C PRO A 202 -1.48 -8.79 -6.41
N THR A 203 -2.15 -9.15 -7.51
CA THR A 203 -3.52 -9.68 -7.49
C THR A 203 -3.59 -11.06 -6.86
N ILE A 204 -2.56 -11.90 -7.06
CA ILE A 204 -2.42 -13.18 -6.37
C ILE A 204 -2.36 -12.93 -4.86
N ILE A 205 -1.53 -11.99 -4.40
CA ILE A 205 -1.42 -11.68 -2.96
C ILE A 205 -2.76 -11.20 -2.38
N GLU A 206 -3.46 -10.32 -3.10
CA GLU A 206 -4.79 -9.84 -2.69
C GLU A 206 -5.81 -10.99 -2.61
N LYS A 207 -5.85 -11.87 -3.62
CA LYS A 207 -6.78 -13.02 -3.67
C LYS A 207 -6.51 -14.06 -2.61
N LEU A 208 -5.25 -14.25 -2.24
CA LEU A 208 -4.88 -15.16 -1.16
C LEU A 208 -5.19 -14.56 0.23
N ASN A 209 -5.43 -13.24 0.30
CA ASN A 209 -5.74 -12.51 1.53
C ASN A 209 -4.68 -12.72 2.62
N TYR A 210 -3.40 -12.75 2.22
CA TYR A 210 -2.26 -12.87 3.12
C TYR A 210 -1.37 -11.64 3.09
N ASP A 211 -0.71 -11.37 4.21
CA ASP A 211 0.24 -10.26 4.39
C ASP A 211 1.69 -10.74 4.19
N PHE A 212 2.05 -11.05 2.94
CA PHE A 212 3.44 -11.32 2.58
C PHE A 212 3.90 -10.51 1.37
N SER A 213 5.20 -10.17 1.34
CA SER A 213 5.75 -9.24 0.35
C SER A 213 5.82 -9.85 -1.05
N GLU A 214 5.64 -9.01 -2.08
CA GLU A 214 5.80 -9.40 -3.48
C GLU A 214 7.15 -10.06 -3.76
N THR A 215 8.23 -9.52 -3.17
CA THR A 215 9.59 -10.04 -3.33
C THR A 215 9.68 -11.50 -2.86
N LEU A 216 9.00 -11.85 -1.78
CA LEU A 216 9.01 -13.21 -1.25
C LEU A 216 8.33 -14.19 -2.21
N LEU A 217 7.17 -13.80 -2.76
CA LEU A 217 6.44 -14.62 -3.72
C LEU A 217 7.24 -14.78 -5.02
N ARG A 218 7.83 -13.69 -5.54
CA ARG A 218 8.70 -13.71 -6.73
C ARG A 218 9.89 -14.65 -6.59
N ASN A 219 10.58 -14.60 -5.44
CA ASN A 219 11.70 -15.51 -5.17
C ASN A 219 11.24 -16.98 -5.13
N SER A 220 10.03 -17.24 -4.64
CA SER A 220 9.49 -18.61 -4.55
C SER A 220 9.20 -19.23 -5.93
N PHE A 221 8.77 -18.42 -6.90
CA PHE A 221 8.66 -18.82 -8.32
C PHE A 221 10.04 -19.06 -8.95
N TYR A 222 11.00 -18.17 -8.70
CA TYR A 222 12.37 -18.29 -9.20
C TYR A 222 13.04 -19.58 -8.71
N GLU A 223 12.97 -19.88 -7.41
CA GLU A 223 13.53 -21.09 -6.80
C GLU A 223 12.96 -22.38 -7.41
N ARG A 224 11.75 -22.33 -7.98
CA ARG A 224 11.04 -23.47 -8.57
C ARG A 224 11.13 -23.52 -10.11
N ASN A 225 11.88 -22.61 -10.73
CA ASN A 225 11.97 -22.48 -12.19
C ASN A 225 10.60 -22.35 -12.89
N ILE A 226 9.59 -21.81 -12.20
CA ILE A 226 8.28 -21.56 -12.79
C ILE A 226 8.24 -20.12 -13.28
N PRO A 227 8.00 -19.87 -14.58
CA PRO A 227 7.89 -18.51 -15.09
C PRO A 227 6.65 -17.85 -14.50
N ILE A 228 6.85 -16.67 -13.93
CA ILE A 228 5.73 -15.82 -13.52
C ILE A 228 5.06 -15.35 -14.80
N ILE A 229 3.77 -15.66 -14.98
CA ILE A 229 3.00 -15.06 -16.07
C ILE A 229 2.86 -13.59 -15.71
N GLN A 230 3.61 -12.77 -16.44
CA GLN A 230 3.38 -11.35 -16.45
C GLN A 230 2.05 -11.12 -17.16
N HIS A 231 0.92 -11.20 -16.43
CA HIS A 231 -0.22 -10.38 -16.81
C HIS A 231 0.32 -8.96 -16.85
N SER A 232 0.22 -8.36 -18.03
CA SER A 232 1.11 -7.33 -18.55
C SER A 232 1.10 -6.04 -17.72
N TYR A 233 1.78 -6.03 -16.57
CA TYR A 233 2.11 -4.80 -15.86
C TYR A 233 3.29 -4.04 -16.48
N ASN A 234 3.91 -4.58 -17.54
CA ASN A 234 4.82 -3.75 -18.32
C ASN A 234 4.08 -2.67 -19.09
N LYS A 235 2.73 -2.72 -19.18
CA LYS A 235 1.95 -1.73 -19.92
C LYS A 235 0.79 -1.19 -19.12
N SER A 236 0.79 0.12 -18.88
CA SER A 236 -0.36 0.80 -18.26
C SER A 236 -1.60 0.74 -19.16
N LYS A 237 -2.79 0.89 -18.57
CA LYS A 237 -4.04 1.03 -19.34
C LYS A 237 -3.95 2.14 -20.40
N GLY A 238 -3.24 3.23 -20.08
CA GLY A 238 -3.03 4.33 -21.01
C GLY A 238 -2.13 3.97 -22.19
N GLU A 239 -1.09 3.17 -21.97
CA GLU A 239 -0.24 2.63 -23.05
C GLU A 239 -1.02 1.74 -24.00
N ILE A 240 -1.84 0.84 -23.46
CA ILE A 240 -2.69 -0.05 -24.27
C ILE A 240 -3.68 0.79 -25.08
N GLU A 241 -4.38 1.72 -24.43
CA GLU A 241 -5.33 2.61 -25.11
C GLU A 241 -4.67 3.42 -26.23
N LEU A 242 -3.47 3.95 -25.98
CA LEU A 242 -2.70 4.70 -26.98
C LEU A 242 -2.35 3.81 -28.17
N LEU A 243 -1.81 2.61 -27.92
CA LEU A 243 -1.39 1.67 -28.94
C LEU A 243 -2.56 1.22 -29.81
N GLU A 244 -3.66 0.81 -29.19
CA GLU A 244 -4.89 0.39 -29.87
C GLU A 244 -5.49 1.53 -30.69
N TRP A 245 -5.49 2.75 -30.14
CA TRP A 245 -5.97 3.91 -30.87
C TRP A 245 -5.11 4.24 -32.09
N ILE A 246 -3.78 4.13 -32.02
CA ILE A 246 -2.93 4.34 -33.20
C ILE A 246 -3.18 3.25 -34.24
N LYS A 247 -3.27 1.98 -33.82
CA LYS A 247 -3.60 0.87 -34.72
C LYS A 247 -4.97 1.07 -35.40
N SER A 248 -5.95 1.59 -34.68
CA SER A 248 -7.28 1.87 -35.25
C SER A 248 -7.28 2.97 -36.32
N LEU A 249 -6.18 3.71 -36.49
CA LEU A 249 -5.98 4.65 -37.58
C LEU A 249 -5.43 3.99 -38.86
N GLY A 250 -5.19 2.67 -38.84
CA GLY A 250 -4.57 1.93 -39.95
C GLY A 250 -3.04 2.08 -40.01
N VAL A 251 -2.40 2.49 -38.91
CA VAL A 251 -0.94 2.64 -38.81
C VAL A 251 -0.34 1.39 -38.18
N ASP A 252 0.71 0.81 -38.80
CA ASP A 252 1.49 -0.23 -38.14
C ASP A 252 2.17 0.37 -36.89
N CYS A 253 1.75 -0.11 -35.73
CA CYS A 253 2.24 0.37 -34.46
C CYS A 253 2.41 -0.78 -33.48
N LYS A 254 3.55 -0.83 -32.80
CA LYS A 254 3.87 -1.89 -31.82
C LYS A 254 4.71 -1.34 -30.68
N SER A 255 4.56 -1.92 -29.50
CA SER A 255 5.62 -1.78 -28.49
C SER A 255 6.76 -2.72 -28.84
N ILE A 256 7.98 -2.21 -28.76
CA ILE A 256 9.17 -2.93 -29.21
C ILE A 256 10.38 -2.45 -28.42
N LYS A 257 11.33 -3.36 -28.20
CA LYS A 257 12.62 -3.07 -27.57
C LYS A 257 13.69 -2.93 -28.64
N PHE A 258 14.47 -1.86 -28.53
CA PHE A 258 15.67 -1.65 -29.33
C PHE A 258 16.90 -1.92 -28.46
N LYS A 259 17.90 -2.54 -29.07
CA LYS A 259 19.24 -2.61 -28.49
C LYS A 259 19.95 -1.30 -28.77
N THR A 260 20.42 -0.63 -27.73
CA THR A 260 21.23 0.58 -27.85
C THR A 260 22.55 0.45 -27.10
N SER A 261 23.46 1.41 -27.28
CA SER A 261 24.68 1.50 -26.46
C SER A 261 24.38 1.59 -24.95
N GLY A 262 23.23 2.18 -24.60
CA GLY A 262 22.71 2.27 -23.24
C GLY A 262 21.90 1.05 -22.76
N GLY A 263 21.97 -0.09 -23.46
CA GLY A 263 21.25 -1.32 -23.15
C GLY A 263 19.92 -1.48 -23.91
N LEU A 264 19.08 -2.42 -23.48
CA LEU A 264 17.74 -2.59 -24.07
C LEU A 264 16.81 -1.46 -23.63
N LYS A 265 16.18 -0.80 -24.60
CA LYS A 265 15.23 0.30 -24.38
C LYS A 265 13.92 -0.02 -25.10
N GLU A 266 12.82 -0.05 -24.36
CA GLU A 266 11.48 -0.19 -24.93
C GLU A 266 10.98 1.13 -25.52
N ILE A 267 10.13 1.08 -26.53
CA ILE A 267 9.26 2.19 -26.95
C ILE A 267 7.83 1.65 -26.90
N ASP A 268 6.93 2.37 -26.21
CA ASP A 268 5.57 1.87 -25.95
C ASP A 268 4.71 1.80 -27.22
N CYS A 269 4.88 2.78 -28.12
CA CYS A 269 4.22 2.84 -29.41
C CYS A 269 5.21 3.29 -30.50
N TYR A 270 5.72 2.35 -31.30
CA TYR A 270 6.59 2.64 -32.43
C TYR A 270 5.86 2.47 -33.74
N CYS A 271 5.89 3.51 -34.59
CA CYS A 271 5.33 3.55 -35.94
C CYS A 271 6.48 3.53 -36.97
N PRO A 272 6.84 2.36 -37.54
CA PRO A 272 8.05 2.22 -38.36
C PRO A 272 8.08 3.12 -39.59
N ASP A 273 6.97 3.20 -40.33
CA ASP A 273 6.85 3.98 -41.58
C ASP A 273 7.10 5.48 -41.39
N TYR A 274 6.96 5.95 -40.16
CA TYR A 274 7.12 7.36 -39.79
C TYR A 274 8.43 7.63 -39.04
N LYS A 275 9.23 6.59 -38.75
CA LYS A 275 10.38 6.65 -37.83
C LYS A 275 10.04 7.38 -36.54
N PHE A 276 8.86 7.09 -36.01
CA PHE A 276 8.24 7.85 -34.94
C PHE A 276 7.87 6.92 -33.78
N GLY A 277 8.44 7.21 -32.62
CA GLY A 277 8.13 6.53 -31.36
C GLY A 277 7.33 7.43 -30.44
N ILE A 278 6.49 6.85 -29.60
CA ILE A 278 5.82 7.54 -28.50
C ILE A 278 6.11 6.75 -27.22
N GLU A 279 6.57 7.47 -26.22
CA GLU A 279 6.78 6.98 -24.86
C GLU A 279 5.66 7.53 -23.97
N TYR A 280 4.89 6.63 -23.39
CA TYR A 280 3.87 6.93 -22.39
C TYR A 280 4.47 6.79 -21.00
N CYS A 281 4.67 7.92 -20.33
CA CYS A 281 5.35 7.97 -19.04
C CYS A 281 4.35 8.06 -17.89
N GLY A 282 4.08 6.94 -17.22
CA GLY A 282 3.36 6.88 -15.95
C GLY A 282 4.04 7.73 -14.87
N LEU A 283 3.30 8.58 -14.15
CA LEU A 283 3.91 9.59 -13.27
C LEU A 283 4.76 8.96 -12.15
N TRP A 284 4.30 7.88 -11.53
CA TRP A 284 5.08 7.20 -10.50
C TRP A 284 6.36 6.57 -11.08
N HIS A 285 6.22 5.71 -12.10
CA HIS A 285 7.32 4.94 -12.69
C HIS A 285 8.39 5.79 -13.38
N HIS A 286 8.03 7.00 -13.81
CA HIS A 286 8.92 7.95 -14.46
C HIS A 286 9.39 9.08 -13.53
N SER A 287 9.12 8.94 -12.22
CA SER A 287 9.58 9.90 -11.22
C SER A 287 11.01 9.62 -10.75
N TYR A 288 11.69 10.69 -10.37
CA TYR A 288 12.95 10.61 -9.63
C TYR A 288 12.82 9.77 -8.36
N ASN A 289 11.68 9.87 -7.68
CA ASN A 289 11.37 9.11 -6.47
C ASN A 289 11.35 7.59 -6.71
N SER A 290 11.02 7.15 -7.91
CA SER A 290 11.07 5.74 -8.32
C SER A 290 12.46 5.29 -8.82
N GLY A 291 13.48 6.15 -8.70
CA GLY A 291 14.85 5.86 -9.11
C GLY A 291 15.20 6.28 -10.54
N LYS A 292 14.33 7.02 -11.25
CA LYS A 292 14.66 7.51 -12.59
C LYS A 292 15.60 8.71 -12.53
N PRO A 293 16.77 8.66 -13.19
CA PRO A 293 17.71 9.77 -13.18
C PRO A 293 17.13 10.99 -13.90
N LYS A 294 17.66 12.17 -13.58
CA LYS A 294 17.17 13.47 -14.11
C LYS A 294 17.17 13.55 -15.64
N ARG A 295 18.09 12.82 -16.30
CA ARG A 295 18.29 12.84 -17.75
C ARG A 295 17.64 11.64 -18.46
N TYR A 296 16.87 10.81 -17.75
CA TYR A 296 16.32 9.55 -18.29
C TYR A 296 15.57 9.72 -19.62
N HIS A 297 14.58 10.62 -19.68
CA HIS A 297 13.79 10.83 -20.91
C HIS A 297 14.62 11.45 -22.04
N LEU A 298 15.50 12.38 -21.68
CA LEU A 298 16.41 13.05 -22.60
C LEU A 298 17.36 12.07 -23.27
N GLU A 299 18.08 11.28 -22.48
CA GLU A 299 19.06 10.29 -22.96
C GLU A 299 18.39 9.23 -23.83
N LYS A 300 17.19 8.78 -23.44
CA LYS A 300 16.42 7.85 -24.27
C LYS A 300 16.06 8.45 -25.63
N SER A 301 15.66 9.73 -25.66
CA SER A 301 15.31 10.44 -26.90
C SER A 301 16.54 10.60 -27.81
N PHE A 302 17.71 10.93 -27.25
CA PHE A 302 18.96 11.00 -28.01
C PHE A 302 19.40 9.64 -28.54
N LEU A 303 19.47 8.61 -27.69
CA LEU A 303 19.88 7.26 -28.09
C LEU A 303 19.06 6.73 -29.27
N MET A 304 17.73 6.92 -29.23
CA MET A 304 16.87 6.47 -30.33
C MET A 304 17.07 7.27 -31.60
N LYS A 305 17.32 8.58 -31.46
CA LYS A 305 17.55 9.43 -32.62
C LYS A 305 18.89 9.14 -33.29
N GLU A 306 19.95 8.98 -32.50
CA GLU A 306 21.32 8.81 -32.98
C GLU A 306 21.56 7.40 -33.53
N GLU A 307 21.05 6.36 -32.86
CA GLU A 307 21.36 4.97 -33.24
C GLU A 307 20.32 4.33 -34.16
N HIS A 308 19.08 4.83 -34.16
CA HIS A 308 17.97 4.21 -34.89
C HIS A 308 17.22 5.18 -35.81
N ASP A 309 17.61 6.46 -35.85
CA ASP A 309 16.91 7.54 -36.57
C ASP A 309 15.42 7.67 -36.16
N ILE A 310 15.09 7.31 -34.92
CA ILE A 310 13.73 7.36 -34.38
C ILE A 310 13.54 8.63 -33.57
N GLN A 311 12.55 9.46 -33.94
CA GLN A 311 12.13 10.57 -33.09
C GLN A 311 11.11 10.09 -32.06
N ILE A 312 11.39 10.32 -30.77
CA ILE A 312 10.45 10.01 -29.68
C ILE A 312 9.57 11.23 -29.36
N PHE A 313 8.26 10.98 -29.18
CA PHE A 313 7.36 11.83 -28.42
C PHE A 313 7.23 11.30 -27.00
N THR A 314 7.63 12.10 -26.01
CA THR A 314 7.42 11.74 -24.59
C THR A 314 6.14 12.40 -24.09
N ILE A 315 5.16 11.61 -23.68
CA ILE A 315 3.92 12.10 -23.09
C ILE A 315 3.84 11.66 -21.63
N PHE A 316 3.41 12.56 -20.74
CA PHE A 316 3.14 12.18 -19.35
C PHE A 316 1.70 11.72 -19.18
N GLU A 317 1.48 10.76 -18.30
CA GLU A 317 0.17 10.14 -18.04
C GLU A 317 -0.94 11.17 -17.76
N ASN A 318 -0.66 12.23 -17.00
CA ASN A 318 -1.64 13.28 -16.75
C ASN A 318 -2.04 14.05 -18.01
N GLU A 319 -1.17 14.18 -19.00
CA GLU A 319 -1.47 14.85 -20.28
C GLU A 319 -2.40 13.97 -21.12
N TRP A 320 -2.21 12.65 -21.11
CA TRP A 320 -3.14 11.72 -21.75
C TRP A 320 -4.52 11.72 -21.07
N ILE A 321 -4.57 11.75 -19.75
CA ILE A 321 -5.84 11.76 -18.99
C ILE A 321 -6.57 13.09 -19.21
N ASN A 322 -5.89 14.22 -19.02
CA ASN A 322 -6.54 15.53 -18.97
C ASN A 322 -6.65 16.22 -20.34
N SER A 323 -5.87 15.79 -21.34
CA SER A 323 -5.76 16.48 -22.63
C SER A 323 -5.65 15.50 -23.80
N LYS A 324 -6.27 14.33 -23.67
CA LYS A 324 -6.27 13.23 -24.65
C LYS A 324 -6.44 13.67 -26.09
N ASN A 325 -7.44 14.50 -26.37
CA ASN A 325 -7.74 14.94 -27.75
C ASN A 325 -6.62 15.81 -28.34
N LEU A 326 -5.97 16.64 -27.53
CA LEU A 326 -4.81 17.44 -27.97
C LEU A 326 -3.62 16.55 -28.29
N ILE A 327 -3.32 15.56 -27.44
CA ILE A 327 -2.24 14.59 -27.69
C ILE A 327 -2.53 13.78 -28.96
N LYS A 328 -3.76 13.27 -29.12
CA LYS A 328 -4.20 12.57 -30.34
C LYS A 328 -4.01 13.44 -31.59
N ASN A 329 -4.33 14.73 -31.52
CA ASN A 329 -4.12 15.66 -32.62
C ASN A 329 -2.63 15.89 -32.94
N MET A 330 -1.79 16.02 -31.91
CA MET A 330 -0.33 16.16 -32.09
C MET A 330 0.27 14.91 -32.75
N ILE A 331 -0.18 13.72 -32.34
CA ILE A 331 0.23 12.44 -32.95
C ILE A 331 -0.24 12.37 -34.41
N LYS A 332 -1.51 12.66 -34.70
CA LYS A 332 -2.03 12.71 -36.08
C LYS A 332 -1.24 13.65 -37.00
N SER A 333 -0.78 14.79 -36.46
CA SER A 333 0.09 15.72 -37.18
C SER A 333 1.42 15.05 -37.58
N ARG A 334 2.04 14.30 -36.66
CA ARG A 334 3.29 13.55 -36.91
C ARG A 334 3.10 12.39 -37.89
N LEU A 335 1.95 11.72 -37.82
CA LEU A 335 1.53 10.67 -38.75
C LEU A 335 1.02 11.23 -40.10
N GLN A 336 1.12 12.55 -40.32
CA GLN A 336 0.75 13.23 -41.56
C GLN A 336 -0.73 13.06 -41.96
N MET A 337 -1.61 12.81 -40.98
CA MET A 337 -3.04 12.55 -41.21
C MET A 337 -3.92 13.81 -41.20
N ASN A 338 -3.35 14.97 -40.92
CA ASN A 338 -4.09 16.22 -40.83
C ASN A 338 -4.44 16.79 -42.22
N LYS A 339 -5.61 17.43 -42.32
CA LYS A 339 -6.02 18.15 -43.53
C LYS A 339 -5.12 19.36 -43.76
N LYS A 340 -4.62 19.54 -44.98
CA LYS A 340 -3.70 20.64 -45.30
C LYS A 340 -4.48 21.89 -45.69
N ILE A 341 -4.18 23.01 -45.04
CA ILE A 341 -4.59 24.36 -45.47
C ILE A 341 -3.33 25.13 -45.82
N PHE A 342 -3.23 25.65 -47.03
CA PHE A 342 -2.07 26.44 -47.45
C PHE A 342 -2.23 27.90 -47.01
N ALA A 343 -1.23 28.44 -46.32
CA ALA A 343 -1.28 29.81 -45.78
C ALA A 343 -1.44 30.91 -46.85
N ARG A 344 -1.14 30.62 -48.12
CA ARG A 344 -1.44 31.52 -49.24
C ARG A 344 -2.94 31.83 -49.39
N LYS A 345 -3.81 30.89 -49.00
CA LYS A 345 -5.27 31.07 -48.98
C LYS A 345 -5.79 31.72 -47.69
N CYS A 346 -4.92 31.94 -46.70
CA CYS A 346 -5.32 32.55 -45.45
C CYS A 346 -5.04 34.06 -45.45
N THR A 347 -5.72 34.80 -44.59
CA THR A 347 -5.43 36.22 -44.33
C THR A 347 -4.86 36.36 -42.93
N ALA A 348 -3.72 37.05 -42.79
CA ALA A 348 -3.12 37.35 -41.49
C ALA A 348 -3.73 38.62 -40.91
N ARG A 349 -4.03 38.63 -39.61
CA ARG A 349 -4.63 39.76 -38.89
C ARG A 349 -4.11 39.81 -37.46
N ASN A 350 -4.05 41.00 -36.89
CA ASN A 350 -3.99 41.13 -35.43
C ASN A 350 -5.32 40.67 -34.85
N ILE A 351 -5.29 39.93 -33.74
CA ILE A 351 -6.49 39.46 -33.05
C ILE A 351 -6.47 39.91 -31.60
N THR A 352 -7.64 39.91 -30.96
CA THR A 352 -7.76 40.29 -29.55
C THR A 352 -7.15 39.23 -28.63
N ALA A 353 -6.75 39.64 -27.42
CA ALA A 353 -6.30 38.70 -26.39
C ALA A 353 -7.39 37.67 -26.01
N ALA A 354 -8.67 38.04 -26.13
CA ALA A 354 -9.80 37.15 -25.88
C ALA A 354 -9.89 36.04 -26.95
N GLU A 355 -9.75 36.38 -28.23
CA GLU A 355 -9.71 35.41 -29.32
C GLU A 355 -8.49 34.48 -29.19
N ALA A 356 -7.31 35.04 -28.94
CA ALA A 356 -6.09 34.27 -28.72
C ALA A 356 -6.23 33.31 -27.54
N ARG A 357 -6.82 33.76 -26.42
CA ARG A 357 -7.10 32.92 -25.25
C ARG A 357 -8.00 31.74 -25.60
N LYS A 358 -9.13 32.02 -26.25
CA LYS A 358 -10.07 30.99 -26.69
C LYS A 358 -9.39 29.98 -27.62
N PHE A 359 -8.57 30.46 -28.55
CA PHE A 359 -7.91 29.62 -29.54
C PHE A 359 -6.79 28.76 -28.92
N HIS A 360 -5.89 29.33 -28.12
CA HIS A 360 -4.79 28.58 -27.49
C HIS A 360 -5.29 27.58 -26.46
N ASN A 361 -6.28 27.92 -25.63
CA ASN A 361 -6.86 26.96 -24.68
C ASN A 361 -7.48 25.75 -25.39
N LYS A 362 -8.03 25.96 -26.60
CA LYS A 362 -8.59 24.87 -27.40
C LYS A 362 -7.54 24.07 -28.16
N ASN A 363 -6.42 24.66 -28.57
CA ASN A 363 -5.54 24.06 -29.58
C ASN A 363 -4.08 23.85 -29.13
N HIS A 364 -3.67 24.35 -27.96
CA HIS A 364 -2.30 24.25 -27.45
C HIS A 364 -2.27 23.43 -26.16
N ILE A 365 -1.36 22.46 -26.05
CA ILE A 365 -1.27 21.56 -24.87
C ILE A 365 -1.02 22.33 -23.56
N SER A 366 -0.24 23.40 -23.61
CA SER A 366 0.01 24.31 -22.48
C SER A 366 -0.98 25.48 -22.35
N GLY A 367 -2.09 25.46 -23.08
CA GLY A 367 -3.12 26.50 -23.07
C GLY A 367 -2.64 27.90 -23.41
N TYR A 368 -3.42 28.92 -23.02
CA TYR A 368 -3.09 30.34 -23.18
C TYR A 368 -2.16 30.85 -22.09
N VAL A 369 -1.32 31.83 -22.45
CA VAL A 369 -0.58 32.71 -21.53
C VAL A 369 -0.73 34.16 -21.98
N ASN A 370 -0.64 35.09 -21.03
CA ASN A 370 -0.76 36.52 -21.33
C ASN A 370 0.27 36.96 -22.38
N SER A 371 -0.21 37.71 -23.36
CA SER A 371 0.55 38.18 -24.51
C SER A 371 0.21 39.62 -24.86
N SER A 372 1.21 40.34 -25.35
CA SER A 372 1.07 41.74 -25.76
C SER A 372 0.66 41.86 -27.23
N ILE A 373 1.06 40.91 -28.07
CA ILE A 373 0.76 40.90 -29.51
C ILE A 373 0.23 39.51 -29.88
N ASN A 374 -0.85 39.48 -30.66
CA ASN A 374 -1.49 38.25 -31.11
C ASN A 374 -1.78 38.33 -32.61
N VAL A 375 -1.23 37.39 -33.37
CA VAL A 375 -1.46 37.28 -34.81
C VAL A 375 -2.26 36.02 -35.10
N GLY A 376 -3.32 36.16 -35.88
CA GLY A 376 -4.17 35.05 -36.34
C GLY A 376 -4.11 34.86 -37.86
N LEU A 377 -4.29 33.63 -38.32
CA LEU A 377 -4.59 33.33 -39.72
C LEU A 377 -6.06 32.93 -39.87
N TYR A 378 -6.75 33.57 -40.80
CA TYR A 378 -8.14 33.25 -41.14
C TYR A 378 -8.20 32.55 -42.50
N TYR A 379 -8.90 31.43 -42.58
CA TYR A 379 -9.26 30.73 -43.81
C TYR A 379 -10.80 30.74 -43.89
N GLU A 380 -11.37 31.30 -44.95
CA GLU A 380 -12.85 31.42 -45.10
C GLU A 380 -13.52 32.00 -43.84
N ASN A 381 -12.97 33.10 -43.32
CA ASN A 381 -13.42 33.77 -42.08
C ASN A 381 -13.32 32.96 -40.78
N MET A 382 -12.76 31.74 -40.81
CA MET A 382 -12.48 30.94 -39.63
C MET A 382 -11.02 31.13 -39.19
N LEU A 383 -10.79 31.42 -37.91
CA LEU A 383 -9.45 31.44 -37.32
C LEU A 383 -8.87 30.02 -37.32
N VAL A 384 -7.78 29.79 -38.05
CA VAL A 384 -7.14 28.47 -38.22
C VAL A 384 -5.75 28.37 -37.60
N SER A 385 -5.14 29.49 -37.21
CA SER A 385 -3.84 29.50 -36.53
C SER A 385 -3.71 30.76 -35.68
N CYS A 386 -2.96 30.66 -34.57
CA CYS A 386 -2.64 31.79 -33.72
C CYS A 386 -1.17 31.73 -33.25
N MET A 387 -0.48 32.86 -33.28
CA MET A 387 0.85 33.07 -32.74
C MET A 387 0.84 34.27 -31.81
N SER A 388 1.29 34.07 -30.57
CA SER A 388 1.28 35.07 -29.51
C SER A 388 2.70 35.42 -29.09
N PHE A 389 2.91 36.70 -28.84
CA PHE A 389 4.19 37.27 -28.48
C PHE A 389 4.06 38.07 -27.19
N SER A 390 5.08 37.98 -26.35
CA SER A 390 5.20 38.76 -25.11
C SER A 390 6.61 39.33 -25.02
N LYS A 391 6.83 40.39 -24.23
CA LYS A 391 8.19 40.81 -23.91
C LYS A 391 8.98 39.65 -23.30
N SER A 392 10.24 39.50 -23.71
CA SER A 392 11.10 38.43 -23.18
C SER A 392 11.20 38.53 -21.66
N ARG A 393 10.88 37.43 -20.98
CA ARG A 393 10.87 37.38 -19.50
C ARG A 393 12.23 37.02 -18.92
N TYR A 394 12.99 36.20 -19.64
CA TYR A 394 14.18 35.53 -19.10
C TYR A 394 15.48 36.01 -19.72
N ASP A 395 15.45 36.48 -20.97
CA ASP A 395 16.64 36.91 -21.70
C ASP A 395 16.44 38.32 -22.24
N LYS A 396 17.05 39.29 -21.57
CA LYS A 396 16.93 40.72 -21.90
C LYS A 396 17.65 41.10 -23.20
N ASN A 397 18.43 40.19 -23.79
CA ASN A 397 19.06 40.42 -25.09
C ASN A 397 18.05 40.36 -26.25
N TYR A 398 16.85 39.84 -26.01
CA TYR A 398 15.78 39.74 -27.00
C TYR A 398 14.56 40.54 -26.56
N GLU A 399 13.96 41.27 -27.49
CA GLU A 399 12.80 42.11 -27.17
C GLU A 399 11.55 41.28 -26.87
N TYR A 400 11.28 40.26 -27.69
CA TYR A 400 10.08 39.42 -27.59
C TYR A 400 10.39 37.93 -27.39
N GLU A 401 9.38 37.19 -26.94
CA GLU A 401 9.31 35.74 -26.88
C GLU A 401 8.07 35.27 -27.66
N ILE A 402 8.20 34.28 -28.56
CA ILE A 402 7.02 33.55 -29.03
C ILE A 402 6.54 32.68 -27.86
N THR A 403 5.50 33.12 -27.18
CA THR A 403 4.99 32.44 -25.99
C THR A 403 4.06 31.29 -26.33
N ARG A 404 3.32 31.40 -27.44
CA ARG A 404 2.46 30.31 -27.97
C ARG A 404 2.39 30.36 -29.49
N MET A 405 2.38 29.18 -30.10
CA MET A 405 2.03 28.99 -31.49
C MET A 405 1.13 27.77 -31.60
N SER A 406 -0.10 27.96 -32.09
CA SER A 406 -1.07 26.88 -32.21
C SER A 406 -1.79 26.91 -33.56
N PHE A 407 -2.27 25.74 -33.94
CA PHE A 407 -2.95 25.47 -35.20
C PHE A 407 -4.26 24.77 -34.91
N LEU A 408 -5.27 24.98 -35.74
CA LEU A 408 -6.56 24.33 -35.61
C LEU A 408 -6.39 22.81 -35.59
N GLN A 409 -7.00 22.16 -34.60
CA GLN A 409 -6.98 20.70 -34.51
C GLN A 409 -7.49 20.03 -35.80
N GLY A 410 -6.87 18.91 -36.19
CA GLY A 410 -7.13 18.17 -37.41
C GLY A 410 -6.53 18.78 -38.68
N HIS A 411 -5.81 19.91 -38.56
CA HIS A 411 -5.30 20.65 -39.71
C HIS A 411 -3.80 20.92 -39.61
N THR A 412 -3.14 20.92 -40.75
CA THR A 412 -1.76 21.37 -40.93
C THR A 412 -1.77 22.63 -41.79
N ILE A 413 -1.38 23.76 -41.20
CA ILE A 413 -1.36 25.04 -41.90
C ILE A 413 0.01 25.25 -42.55
N VAL A 414 0.15 24.81 -43.81
CA VAL A 414 1.41 24.82 -44.54
C VAL A 414 1.84 26.25 -44.81
N GLY A 415 3.02 26.64 -44.31
CA GLY A 415 3.53 28.02 -44.36
C GLY A 415 2.88 28.98 -43.35
N GLY A 416 2.02 28.47 -42.45
CA GLY A 416 1.27 29.29 -41.51
C GLY A 416 2.17 30.03 -40.52
N ALA A 417 3.14 29.33 -39.93
CA ALA A 417 4.12 29.93 -39.03
C ALA A 417 4.88 31.09 -39.69
N SER A 418 5.40 30.87 -40.91
CA SER A 418 6.13 31.88 -41.69
C SER A 418 5.28 33.11 -41.99
N LYS A 419 4.01 32.91 -42.36
CA LYS A 419 3.10 34.02 -42.65
C LYS A 419 2.75 34.85 -41.41
N MET A 420 2.46 34.20 -40.28
CA MET A 420 2.20 34.91 -39.02
C MET A 420 3.42 35.66 -38.52
N PHE A 421 4.59 35.02 -38.58
CA PHE A 421 5.84 35.64 -38.12
C PHE A 421 6.25 36.83 -39.00
N LYS A 422 6.18 36.69 -40.33
CA LYS A 422 6.43 37.81 -41.25
C LYS A 422 5.45 38.97 -41.01
N PHE A 423 4.19 38.66 -40.73
CA PHE A 423 3.16 39.68 -40.45
C PHE A 423 3.40 40.44 -39.14
N SER A 424 3.96 39.80 -38.10
CA SER A 424 4.21 40.49 -36.83
C SER A 424 5.27 41.59 -36.94
N GLY A 425 6.18 41.50 -37.92
CA GLY A 425 7.26 42.47 -38.13
C GLY A 425 8.34 42.47 -37.04
N ILE A 426 8.32 41.51 -36.12
CA ILE A 426 9.25 41.43 -34.99
C ILE A 426 10.63 40.93 -35.47
N LYS A 427 11.69 41.62 -35.05
CA LYS A 427 13.07 41.35 -35.48
C LYS A 427 13.99 40.80 -34.38
N SER A 428 13.77 41.17 -33.11
CA SER A 428 14.55 40.68 -31.97
C SER A 428 13.66 39.78 -31.12
N ILE A 429 13.86 38.47 -31.24
CA ILE A 429 12.94 37.51 -30.63
C ILE A 429 13.57 36.17 -30.35
N MET A 430 13.08 35.54 -29.30
CA MET A 430 13.44 34.17 -28.95
C MET A 430 12.23 33.27 -28.76
N THR A 431 12.47 31.97 -28.68
CA THR A 431 11.46 31.00 -28.27
C THR A 431 12.11 29.70 -27.80
N PHE A 432 11.30 28.83 -27.19
CA PHE A 432 11.70 27.54 -26.70
C PHE A 432 10.83 26.45 -27.36
N ALA A 433 11.46 25.37 -27.82
CA ALA A 433 10.78 24.18 -28.30
C ALA A 433 10.94 23.05 -27.27
N ASP A 434 9.82 22.58 -26.72
CA ASP A 434 9.80 21.45 -25.79
C ASP A 434 10.27 20.18 -26.50
N PHE A 435 11.43 19.66 -26.11
CA PHE A 435 12.05 18.55 -26.81
C PHE A 435 11.24 17.25 -26.67
N ARG A 436 10.36 17.15 -25.67
CA ARG A 436 9.41 16.03 -25.57
C ARG A 436 8.56 15.88 -26.82
N PHE A 437 8.30 16.98 -27.54
CA PHE A 437 7.52 17.02 -28.76
C PHE A 437 8.36 17.36 -30.01
N GLY A 438 9.69 17.38 -29.88
CA GLY A 438 10.64 17.56 -30.98
C GLY A 438 11.46 18.86 -30.94
N GLU A 439 12.38 18.96 -31.90
CA GLU A 439 13.47 19.94 -31.88
C GLU A 439 13.06 21.39 -32.24
N GLY A 440 11.84 21.59 -32.74
CA GLY A 440 11.38 22.93 -33.15
C GLY A 440 11.87 23.38 -34.53
N LYS A 441 12.13 22.47 -35.48
CA LYS A 441 12.56 22.77 -36.87
C LYS A 441 11.68 23.76 -37.65
N VAL A 442 10.48 24.06 -37.15
CA VAL A 442 9.66 25.16 -37.68
C VAL A 442 10.37 26.50 -37.56
N TYR A 443 11.14 26.74 -36.49
CA TYR A 443 11.81 28.00 -36.22
C TYR A 443 13.00 28.25 -37.13
N GLU A 444 13.72 27.20 -37.55
CA GLU A 444 14.75 27.29 -38.60
C GLU A 444 14.18 27.88 -39.90
N LYS A 445 12.98 27.45 -40.30
CA LYS A 445 12.27 28.00 -41.47
C LYS A 445 11.78 29.44 -41.29
N LEU A 446 11.77 29.95 -40.06
CA LEU A 446 11.47 31.35 -39.76
C LEU A 446 12.73 32.22 -39.73
N GLY A 447 13.91 31.63 -39.91
CA GLY A 447 15.21 32.33 -39.85
C GLY A 447 15.86 32.33 -38.46
N PHE A 448 15.33 31.57 -37.50
CA PHE A 448 15.93 31.48 -36.17
C PHE A 448 17.17 30.58 -36.20
N LYS A 449 18.14 30.92 -35.36
CA LYS A 449 19.33 30.10 -35.06
C LYS A 449 19.09 29.30 -33.78
N ASN A 450 19.47 28.02 -33.81
CA ASN A 450 19.47 27.17 -32.62
C ASN A 450 20.66 27.53 -31.73
N VAL A 451 20.41 27.88 -30.47
CA VAL A 451 21.46 28.22 -29.48
C VAL A 451 21.92 26.99 -28.72
N GLY A 452 21.06 25.97 -28.61
CA GLY A 452 21.34 24.74 -27.89
C GLY A 452 20.13 24.21 -27.12
N LEU A 453 20.31 23.02 -26.55
CA LEU A 453 19.32 22.34 -25.71
C LEU A 453 19.58 22.66 -24.24
N SER A 454 18.53 23.06 -23.51
CA SER A 454 18.61 23.24 -22.06
C SER A 454 18.73 21.90 -21.33
N ALA A 455 19.25 21.92 -20.10
CA ALA A 455 19.06 20.79 -19.19
C ALA A 455 17.56 20.48 -18.98
N PRO A 456 17.20 19.23 -18.64
CA PRO A 456 15.84 18.87 -18.24
C PRO A 456 15.27 19.80 -17.17
N ASN A 457 14.07 20.29 -17.41
CA ASN A 457 13.24 20.92 -16.40
C ASN A 457 12.57 19.84 -15.55
N TYR A 458 11.92 20.25 -14.45
CA TYR A 458 11.19 19.34 -13.61
C TYR A 458 9.89 19.93 -13.06
N PHE A 459 8.98 19.02 -12.77
CA PHE A 459 7.63 19.28 -12.28
C PHE A 459 7.40 18.46 -11.02
N TYR A 460 6.51 18.94 -10.17
CA TYR A 460 6.04 18.22 -9.00
C TYR A 460 4.62 17.70 -9.22
N ASN A 461 4.39 16.45 -8.81
CA ASN A 461 3.06 15.87 -8.69
C ASN A 461 2.80 15.48 -7.24
N LYS A 462 1.77 16.06 -6.60
CA LYS A 462 1.30 15.53 -5.31
C LYS A 462 0.68 14.17 -5.58
N LYS A 463 1.17 13.13 -4.90
CA LYS A 463 0.69 11.75 -5.08
C LYS A 463 -0.84 11.72 -4.97
N GLY A 464 -1.50 11.08 -5.95
CA GLY A 464 -2.96 10.95 -6.02
C GLY A 464 -3.70 12.09 -6.74
N THR A 465 -3.03 13.19 -7.12
CA THR A 465 -3.72 14.34 -7.76
C THR A 465 -3.71 14.34 -9.29
N MET A 466 -2.86 13.53 -9.92
CA MET A 466 -2.65 13.51 -11.38
C MET A 466 -2.45 14.89 -12.03
N LYS A 467 -1.80 15.80 -11.30
CA LYS A 467 -1.46 17.15 -11.76
C LYS A 467 0.05 17.38 -11.71
N LEU A 468 0.62 17.85 -12.81
CA LEU A 468 2.00 18.34 -12.85
C LEU A 468 2.02 19.86 -12.66
N GLU A 469 2.78 20.31 -11.66
CA GLU A 469 2.94 21.71 -11.34
C GLU A 469 4.41 22.11 -11.46
N SER A 470 4.66 23.27 -12.04
CA SER A 470 6.02 23.76 -12.30
C SER A 470 6.81 23.97 -11.01
N ARG A 471 8.10 23.64 -11.03
CA ARG A 471 9.06 23.94 -9.97
C ARG A 471 9.04 25.40 -9.48
N ILE A 472 8.63 26.35 -10.34
CA ILE A 472 8.57 27.78 -10.00
C ILE A 472 7.60 28.05 -8.83
N LYS A 473 6.53 27.26 -8.73
CA LYS A 473 5.57 27.33 -7.60
C LYS A 473 6.24 26.91 -6.28
N TYR A 474 7.24 26.04 -6.35
CA TYR A 474 7.82 25.33 -5.21
C TYR A 474 9.25 25.74 -4.89
N GLN A 475 9.67 26.94 -5.28
CA GLN A 475 10.99 27.47 -4.92
C GLN A 475 11.15 27.47 -3.39
N LYS A 476 12.32 27.09 -2.87
CA LYS A 476 12.57 26.89 -1.43
C LYS A 476 11.99 27.99 -0.52
N HIS A 477 12.19 29.26 -0.85
CA HIS A 477 11.70 30.40 -0.05
C HIS A 477 10.16 30.49 0.03
N LYS A 478 9.42 29.85 -0.89
CA LYS A 478 7.94 29.79 -0.88
C LYS A 478 7.40 28.60 -0.09
N LEU A 479 8.22 27.56 0.12
CA LEU A 479 7.76 26.27 0.64
C LEU A 479 7.17 26.35 2.05
N LYS A 480 7.71 27.24 2.90
CA LYS A 480 7.19 27.46 4.27
C LYS A 480 5.69 27.78 4.29
N ASN A 481 5.17 28.42 3.24
CA ASN A 481 3.77 28.84 3.15
C ASN A 481 2.92 27.88 2.30
N ILE A 482 3.51 26.83 1.73
CA ILE A 482 2.85 25.90 0.79
C ILE A 482 2.77 24.49 1.36
N LEU A 483 3.77 24.08 2.16
CA LEU A 483 3.89 22.72 2.68
C LEU A 483 3.43 22.64 4.13
N ASP A 484 2.74 21.55 4.47
CA ASP A 484 2.32 21.26 5.85
C ASP A 484 3.53 20.97 6.76
N VAL A 485 4.55 20.31 6.20
CA VAL A 485 5.79 19.98 6.89
C VAL A 485 6.96 20.65 6.17
N TYR A 486 7.65 21.59 6.83
CA TYR A 486 8.79 22.31 6.24
C TYR A 486 9.99 22.30 7.18
N ASP A 487 11.16 22.00 6.62
CA ASP A 487 12.45 22.03 7.30
C ASP A 487 13.42 22.90 6.52
N GLU A 488 13.84 24.02 7.11
CA GLU A 488 14.68 25.02 6.47
C GLU A 488 16.08 24.50 6.14
N ASN A 489 16.56 23.49 6.86
CA ASN A 489 17.87 22.88 6.63
C ASN A 489 17.86 21.91 5.45
N LEU A 490 16.69 21.55 4.92
CA LEU A 490 16.57 20.68 3.77
C LEU A 490 16.53 21.44 2.44
N SER A 491 16.99 20.75 1.39
CA SER A 491 16.78 21.19 0.02
C SER A 491 15.28 21.22 -0.33
N GLU A 492 14.92 21.99 -1.35
CA GLU A 492 13.58 21.99 -1.96
C GLU A 492 13.05 20.57 -2.18
N GLN A 493 13.81 19.73 -2.90
CA GLN A 493 13.37 18.37 -3.24
C GLN A 493 13.11 17.50 -2.02
N LYS A 494 14.01 17.50 -1.02
CA LYS A 494 13.81 16.74 0.22
C LYS A 494 12.55 17.18 0.97
N ASN A 495 12.25 18.48 1.02
CA ASN A 495 11.00 18.98 1.59
C ASN A 495 9.78 18.50 0.80
N MET A 496 9.84 18.55 -0.53
CA MET A 496 8.75 18.08 -1.40
C MET A 496 8.48 16.58 -1.23
N VAL A 497 9.54 15.74 -1.15
CA VAL A 497 9.41 14.30 -0.90
C VAL A 497 8.75 14.01 0.45
N ARG A 498 9.15 14.72 1.53
CA ARG A 498 8.50 14.61 2.85
C ARG A 498 7.01 14.93 2.81
N ASN A 499 6.57 15.72 1.83
CA ASN A 499 5.17 16.08 1.62
C ASN A 499 4.51 15.26 0.51
N ASN A 500 5.01 14.06 0.19
CA ASN A 500 4.42 13.14 -0.80
C ASN A 500 4.31 13.73 -2.22
N PHE A 501 5.27 14.58 -2.61
CA PHE A 501 5.41 15.01 -4.00
C PHE A 501 6.43 14.14 -4.75
N LEU A 502 6.06 13.78 -5.98
CA LEU A 502 6.91 13.14 -6.97
C LEU A 502 7.58 14.21 -7.82
N THR A 503 8.85 14.02 -8.16
CA THR A 503 9.55 14.86 -9.13
C THR A 503 9.63 14.17 -10.47
N ILE A 504 9.10 14.80 -11.51
CA ILE A 504 9.16 14.33 -12.91
C ILE A 504 10.08 15.25 -13.70
N TYR A 505 11.05 14.69 -14.42
CA TYR A 505 11.93 15.43 -15.30
C TYR A 505 11.47 15.31 -16.76
N ASP A 506 11.55 16.39 -17.53
CA ASP A 506 11.26 16.38 -18.97
C ASP A 506 12.53 16.15 -19.81
N CYS A 507 12.48 16.54 -21.10
CA CYS A 507 13.60 16.44 -22.03
C CYS A 507 14.36 17.77 -22.23
N GLY A 508 14.03 18.82 -21.47
CA GLY A 508 14.53 20.18 -21.71
C GLY A 508 13.90 20.83 -22.93
N ASN A 509 14.42 22.00 -23.32
CA ASN A 509 13.91 22.80 -24.43
C ASN A 509 15.03 23.29 -25.33
N TYR A 510 14.86 23.21 -26.64
CA TYR A 510 15.74 23.89 -27.59
C TYR A 510 15.45 25.38 -27.59
N LYS A 511 16.50 26.19 -27.41
CA LYS A 511 16.41 27.65 -27.49
C LYS A 511 16.68 28.10 -28.93
N TRP A 512 15.78 28.92 -29.45
CA TRP A 512 15.85 29.49 -30.78
C TRP A 512 15.82 31.01 -30.69
N VAL A 513 16.67 31.69 -31.46
CA VAL A 513 16.80 33.15 -31.44
C VAL A 513 16.96 33.74 -32.83
N ILE A 514 16.56 35.00 -33.01
CA ILE A 514 16.84 35.82 -34.20
C ILE A 514 17.22 37.23 -33.80
#